data_AF-A0A413UDW4-F1
#
_entry.id   AF-A0A413UDW4-F1
#
_cell.length_a   1.000
_cell.length_b   1.000
_cell.length_c   1.000
_cell.angle_alpha   90.00
_cell.angle_beta   90.00
_cell.angle_gamma   90.00
#
_symmetry.space_group_name_H-M   'P 1'
#
loop_
_entity.id
_entity.type
_entity.pdbx_description
1 polymer ?
#
loop_
_entity_poly.entity_id
_entity_poly.type
_entity_poly.pdbx_seq_one_letter_code
_entity_poly.pdbx_strand_id
1 'polypeptide(L)' 'MMNFKDKLCGMNSHYRFYSFERFFQEMNRLGIKNVEIWTGPMHFYVDYNKNQSV' A
#
# COMPACT_ATOMS: atom_id res chain seq x y z
N MET A 1 -1.90 16.95 -23.03
CA MET A 1 -0.61 16.42 -22.54
C MET A 1 -0.89 15.41 -21.42
N MET A 2 -0.14 14.30 -21.37
CA MET A 2 -0.27 13.29 -20.31
C MET A 2 0.19 13.87 -18.97
N ASN A 3 -0.57 13.67 -17.88
CA ASN A 3 -0.14 14.11 -16.56
C ASN A 3 0.99 13.19 -16.06
N PHE A 4 2.04 13.73 -15.45
CA PHE A 4 3.12 12.93 -14.87
C PHE A 4 2.58 11.88 -13.88
N LYS A 5 1.54 12.20 -13.12
CA LYS A 5 0.89 11.27 -12.18
C LYS A 5 0.28 10.03 -12.86
N ASP A 6 -0.11 10.14 -14.13
CA ASP A 6 -0.63 8.99 -14.89
C ASP A 6 0.47 7.96 -15.20
N LYS A 7 1.76 8.33 -15.04
CA LYS A 7 2.92 7.45 -15.20
C LYS A 7 3.48 6.92 -13.87
N LEU A 8 2.94 7.38 -12.74
CA LEU A 8 3.35 6.89 -11.42
C LEU A 8 2.60 5.60 -11.09
N CYS A 9 3.30 4.68 -10.42
CA CYS A 9 2.74 3.46 -9.86
C CYS A 9 3.11 3.38 -8.38
N GLY A 10 2.11 3.24 -7.51
CA GLY A 10 2.32 2.98 -6.10
C GLY A 10 2.62 1.51 -5.86
N MET A 11 3.71 1.20 -5.17
CA MET A 11 4.05 -0.17 -4.77
C MET A 11 3.65 -0.38 -3.30
N ASN A 12 2.92 -1.46 -2.99
CA ASN A 12 2.62 -1.79 -1.61
C ASN A 12 3.88 -2.29 -0.89
N SER A 13 4.56 -1.41 -0.15
CA SER A 13 5.43 -1.86 0.94
C SER A 13 4.56 -1.98 2.19
N HIS A 14 4.49 -3.16 2.78
CA HIS A 14 3.60 -3.39 3.91
C HIS A 14 4.15 -2.72 5.17
N TYR A 15 3.31 -1.90 5.80
CA TYR A 15 3.66 -1.15 7.00
C TYR A 15 3.04 -1.84 8.21
N ARG A 16 3.85 -2.17 9.21
CA ARG A 16 3.45 -2.78 10.49
C ARG A 16 2.28 -2.08 11.21
N PHE A 17 1.97 -0.83 10.86
CA PHE A 17 0.96 0.00 11.53
C PHE A 17 -0.26 0.36 10.68
N TYR A 18 -0.34 -0.09 9.42
CA TYR A 18 -1.40 0.33 8.51
C TYR A 18 -2.01 -0.87 7.78
N SER A 19 -3.34 -0.85 7.64
CA SER A 19 -4.05 -1.87 6.88
C SER A 19 -3.70 -1.80 5.40
N PHE A 20 -3.92 -2.90 4.68
CA PHE A 20 -3.82 -2.90 3.23
C PHE A 20 -4.79 -1.92 2.56
N GLU A 21 -5.97 -1.71 3.14
CA GLU A 21 -6.92 -0.69 2.65
C GLU A 21 -6.37 0.73 2.76
N ARG A 22 -5.58 1.02 3.80
CA ARG A 22 -4.94 2.32 4.00
C ARG A 22 -4.00 2.66 2.84
N PHE A 23 -3.33 1.67 2.25
CA PHE A 23 -2.51 1.88 1.06
C PHE A 23 -3.32 2.47 -0.10
N PHE A 24 -4.48 1.90 -0.43
CA PHE A 24 -5.33 2.43 -1.51
C PHE A 24 -5.89 3.82 -1.19
N GLN A 25 -6.28 4.07 0.06
CA GLN A 25 -6.73 5.40 0.50
C GLN A 25 -5.65 6.46 0.28
N GLU A 26 -4.38 6.15 0.60
CA GLU A 26 -3.26 7.07 0.40
C GLU A 26 -2.92 7.26 -1.08
N MET A 27 -2.97 6.21 -1.91
CA MET A 27 -2.76 6.35 -3.35
C MET A 27 -3.81 7.26 -3.99
N ASN A 28 -5.08 7.09 -3.60
CA ASN A 28 -6.17 7.96 -4.01
C ASN A 28 -5.93 9.42 -3.55
N ARG A 29 -5.58 9.63 -2.27
CA ARG A 29 -5.29 10.97 -1.72
C ARG A 29 -4.16 11.69 -2.47
N LEU A 30 -3.14 10.96 -2.92
CA LEU A 30 -2.02 11.50 -3.69
C LEU A 30 -2.34 11.69 -5.19
N GLY A 31 -3.46 11.16 -5.66
CA GLY A 31 -3.86 11.15 -7.06
C GLY A 31 -3.05 10.19 -7.92
N ILE A 32 -2.52 9.11 -7.32
CA ILE A 32 -1.83 8.03 -8.01
C ILE A 32 -2.89 6.99 -8.40
N LYS A 33 -3.03 6.75 -9.71
CA LYS A 33 -4.09 5.89 -10.26
C LYS A 33 -3.67 4.46 -10.50
N ASN A 34 -2.36 4.22 -10.63
CA ASN A 34 -1.83 2.88 -10.88
C ASN A 34 -1.16 2.37 -9.60
N VAL A 35 -1.35 1.09 -9.31
CA VAL A 35 -0.69 0.41 -8.20
C VAL A 35 -0.17 -0.95 -8.64
N GLU A 36 0.94 -1.34 -8.05
CA GLU A 36 1.55 -2.65 -8.19
C GLU A 36 1.41 -3.39 -6.87
N ILE A 37 0.84 -4.60 -6.93
CA ILE A 37 0.61 -5.44 -5.75
C ILE A 37 1.65 -6.56 -5.72
N TRP A 38 2.55 -6.49 -4.75
CA TRP A 38 3.52 -7.52 -4.42
C TRP A 38 2.85 -8.53 -3.50
N THR A 39 2.74 -9.77 -3.97
CA THR A 39 1.95 -10.86 -3.33
C THR A 39 2.72 -11.66 -2.27
N GLY A 40 3.97 -11.28 -1.99
CA GLY A 40 4.80 -11.96 -1.00
C GLY A 40 4.20 -11.87 0.41
N PRO A 41 4.36 -12.88 1.28
CA PRO A 41 3.79 -12.87 2.63
C PRO A 41 4.17 -11.65 3.47
N MET A 42 5.38 -11.13 3.27
CA MET A 42 5.86 -9.90 3.91
C MET A 42 5.05 -8.65 3.53
N HIS A 43 4.24 -8.71 2.47
CA HIS A 43 3.39 -7.62 1.99
C HIS A 43 1.94 -7.68 2.52
N PHE A 44 1.60 -8.70 3.31
CA PHE A 44 0.24 -8.92 3.84
C PHE A 44 0.22 -9.34 5.32
N TYR A 45 1.22 -10.10 5.77
CA TYR A 45 1.20 -10.83 7.03
C TYR A 45 2.23 -10.34 8.06
N VAL A 46 2.76 -9.13 7.91
CA VAL A 46 3.58 -8.50 8.97
C VAL A 46 2.64 -7.76 9.91
N ASP A 47 2.18 -8.48 10.92
CA ASP A 47 1.05 -8.12 11.77
C ASP A 47 0.94 -6.67 12.25
N TYR A 48 -0.13 -6.00 11.83
CA TYR A 48 -0.76 -4.89 12.58
C TYR A 48 -1.54 -5.41 13.81
N ASN A 49 -2.04 -6.66 13.78
CA ASN A 49 -3.00 -7.17 14.77
C ASN A 49 -2.65 -8.50 15.48
N LYS A 50 -1.57 -9.23 15.12
CA LYS A 50 -1.20 -10.50 15.80
C LYS A 50 0.15 -10.53 16.53
N ASN A 51 0.87 -9.40 16.60
CA ASN A 51 2.10 -9.27 17.41
C ASN A 51 1.91 -8.39 18.67
N GLN A 52 0.68 -8.26 19.18
CA GLN A 52 0.49 -7.85 20.56
C GLN A 52 0.38 -9.11 21.42
N SER A 53 1.52 -9.53 21.97
CA SER A 53 1.53 -10.43 23.11
C SER A 53 0.68 -9.81 24.22
N VAL A 54 -0.22 -10.62 24.80
CA VAL A 54 -0.66 -10.45 26.20
C VAL A 54 0.53 -10.50 27.14
#